data_AF-A0A6L5PKG7-F1
#
_entry.id   AF-A0A6L5PKG7-F1
#
_cell.length_a   1.000
_cell.length_b   1.000
_cell.length_c   1.000
_cell.angle_alpha   90.00
_cell.angle_beta   90.00
_cell.angle_gamma   90.00
#
_symmetry.space_group_name_H-M   'P 1'
#
loop_
_entity.id
_entity.type
_entity.pdbx_description
1 polymer ?
#
loop_
_entity_poly.entity_id
_entity_poly.type
_entity_poly.pdbx_seq_one_letter_code
_entity_poly.pdbx_strand_id
1 'polypeptide(L)'
;MSAQPATLDRSAALETARSLIGHAYVSSPVQVDCFNGWTFIAQCFGGRAPSFVPGWGPRDRWMAMGQFFNRGMKLTTLAAAQPGDVLVFDMGRDGFHAGVVSETGGAEPKMISCQFGKAASQCWLGRFWTDRLVGVFTYADAAVPAVNDNVEVGEAA
;
A
#
# COMPACT_ATOMS: atom_id res chain seq x y z
N MET A 1 18.41 -8.41 22.58
CA MET A 1 17.56 -7.25 22.27
C MET A 1 16.65 -7.65 21.13
N SER A 2 15.45 -8.14 21.46
CA SER A 2 14.47 -8.53 20.46
C SER A 2 13.87 -7.25 19.90
N ALA A 3 14.12 -6.94 18.63
CA ALA A 3 13.41 -5.86 17.96
C ALA A 3 11.91 -6.19 18.03
N GLN A 4 11.12 -5.36 18.70
CA GLN A 4 9.66 -5.45 18.57
C GLN A 4 9.35 -5.34 17.07
N PRO A 5 8.47 -6.19 16.52
CA PRO A 5 8.02 -6.00 15.16
C PRO A 5 7.45 -4.59 15.08
N ALA A 6 7.99 -3.77 14.17
CA ALA A 6 7.49 -2.41 13.98
C ALA A 6 6.00 -2.52 13.67
N THR A 7 5.16 -2.09 14.60
CA THR A 7 3.73 -2.03 14.39
C THR A 7 3.54 -1.03 13.26
N LEU A 8 3.19 -1.52 12.07
CA LEU A 8 2.93 -0.67 10.94
C LEU A 8 1.70 0.19 11.26
N ASP A 9 1.91 1.50 11.25
CA ASP A 9 0.92 2.50 11.65
C ASP A 9 0.52 3.38 10.46
N ARG A 10 -0.79 3.65 10.35
CA ARG A 10 -1.42 4.52 9.34
C ARG A 10 -0.80 5.92 9.38
N SER A 11 -0.56 6.45 10.58
CA SER A 11 0.04 7.79 10.75
C SER A 11 1.50 7.81 10.28
N ALA A 12 2.32 6.84 10.71
CA ALA A 12 3.71 6.75 10.29
C ALA A 12 3.87 6.57 8.76
N ALA A 13 3.00 5.78 8.14
CA ALA A 13 2.99 5.60 6.69
C ALA A 13 2.67 6.90 5.95
N LEU A 14 1.69 7.66 6.44
CA LEU A 14 1.34 8.97 5.87
C LEU A 14 2.46 9.99 6.02
N GLU A 15 3.10 10.08 7.19
CA GLU A 15 4.21 11.00 7.42
C GLU A 15 5.42 10.64 6.55
N THR A 16 5.69 9.35 6.37
CA THR A 16 6.71 8.88 5.42
C THR A 16 6.34 9.30 3.99
N ALA A 17 5.11 9.05 3.55
CA ALA A 17 4.64 9.46 2.22
C ALA A 17 4.80 10.97 1.98
N ARG A 18 4.48 11.80 2.97
CA ARG A 18 4.64 13.27 2.92
C ARG A 18 6.10 13.67 2.80
N SER A 19 6.99 13.04 3.57
CA SER A 19 8.43 13.32 3.53
C SER A 19 9.07 13.02 2.17
N LEU A 20 8.45 12.13 1.39
CA LEU A 20 8.92 11.73 0.07
C LEU A 20 8.41 12.61 -1.07
N ILE A 21 7.50 13.56 -0.82
CA ILE A 21 7.06 14.49 -1.87
C ILE A 21 8.26 15.24 -2.47
N GLY A 22 8.36 15.27 -3.79
CA GLY A 22 9.48 15.85 -4.53
C GLY A 22 10.63 14.88 -4.79
N HIS A 23 10.64 13.69 -4.18
CA HIS A 23 11.65 12.68 -4.47
C HIS A 23 11.48 12.14 -5.90
N ALA A 24 12.54 12.21 -6.70
CA ALA A 24 12.48 11.93 -8.13
C ALA A 24 12.31 10.43 -8.42
N TYR A 25 11.45 10.11 -9.39
CA TYR A 25 11.33 8.74 -9.90
C TYR A 25 12.60 8.32 -10.62
N VAL A 26 13.13 7.16 -10.25
CA VAL A 26 14.23 6.48 -10.93
C VAL A 26 13.79 5.04 -11.16
N SER A 27 13.88 4.58 -12.42
CA SER A 27 13.73 3.17 -12.77
C SER A 27 15.00 2.71 -13.45
N SER A 28 15.58 1.64 -12.92
CA SER A 28 16.80 1.03 -13.42
C SER A 28 16.64 -0.48 -13.42
N PRO A 29 16.98 -1.18 -14.53
CA PRO A 29 16.91 -2.63 -14.60
C PRO A 29 18.00 -3.32 -13.76
N VAL A 30 18.98 -2.58 -13.25
CA VAL A 30 20.13 -3.11 -12.49
C VAL A 30 20.21 -2.58 -11.05
N GLN A 31 19.56 -1.46 -10.73
CA GLN A 31 19.48 -0.95 -9.35
C GLN A 31 18.17 -1.43 -8.71
N VAL A 32 18.30 -2.43 -7.87
CA VAL A 32 17.19 -3.09 -7.16
C VAL A 32 16.48 -2.17 -6.15
N ASP A 33 17.07 -1.02 -5.84
CA ASP A 33 16.63 -0.02 -4.86
C ASP A 33 16.27 1.33 -5.49
N CYS A 34 16.14 1.41 -6.82
CA CYS A 34 15.72 2.64 -7.49
C CYS A 34 14.36 3.13 -6.96
N PHE A 35 14.22 4.44 -6.78
CA PHE A 35 13.01 5.03 -6.22
C PHE A 35 11.87 5.04 -7.25
N ASN A 36 10.97 4.07 -7.17
CA ASN A 36 9.77 3.96 -8.00
C ASN A 36 8.51 3.88 -7.12
N GLY A 37 7.34 3.69 -7.72
CA GLY A 37 6.07 3.55 -6.99
C GLY A 37 6.06 2.45 -5.92
N TRP A 38 6.72 1.31 -6.16
CA TRP A 38 6.75 0.19 -5.24
C TRP A 38 7.83 0.33 -4.16
N THR A 39 8.94 1.00 -4.47
CA THR A 39 9.93 1.43 -3.46
C THR A 39 9.35 2.49 -2.53
N PHE A 40 8.58 3.43 -3.07
CA PHE A 40 7.81 4.40 -2.28
C PHE A 40 6.87 3.69 -1.29
N ILE A 41 6.10 2.69 -1.74
CA ILE A 41 5.24 1.88 -0.85
C ILE A 41 6.07 1.11 0.19
N ALA A 42 7.19 0.50 -0.21
CA ALA A 42 8.03 -0.22 0.75
C ALA A 42 8.60 0.69 1.85
N GLN A 43 8.92 1.95 1.54
CA GLN A 43 9.33 2.92 2.55
C GLN A 43 8.18 3.32 3.48
N CYS A 44 6.98 3.52 2.95
CA CYS A 44 5.82 3.92 3.77
C CYS A 44 5.31 2.80 4.70
N PHE A 45 5.31 1.54 4.22
CA PHE A 45 4.67 0.40 4.90
C PHE A 45 5.67 -0.70 5.32
N GLY A 46 6.97 -0.40 5.28
CA GLY A 46 8.02 -1.36 5.58
C GLY A 46 8.11 -2.56 4.63
N GLY A 47 9.09 -3.41 4.91
CA GLY A 47 9.44 -4.56 4.08
C GLY A 47 10.29 -4.17 2.86
N ARG A 48 10.51 -5.12 1.96
CA ARG A 48 11.27 -4.88 0.73
C ARG A 48 10.33 -4.57 -0.42
N ALA A 49 10.74 -3.63 -1.27
CA ALA A 49 10.08 -3.43 -2.55
C ALA A 49 10.23 -4.72 -3.37
N PRO A 50 9.16 -5.23 -3.99
CA PRO A 50 9.31 -6.30 -4.96
C PRO A 50 10.17 -5.82 -6.14
N SER A 51 11.13 -6.66 -6.54
CA SER A 51 11.96 -6.41 -7.72
C SER A 51 11.24 -6.93 -8.96
N PHE A 52 10.99 -6.04 -9.92
CA PHE A 52 10.35 -6.39 -11.19
C PHE A 52 11.22 -5.95 -12.35
N VAL A 53 11.32 -6.77 -13.40
CA VAL A 53 12.05 -6.41 -14.64
C VAL A 53 11.05 -6.39 -15.80
N PRO A 54 10.99 -5.31 -16.61
CA PRO A 54 11.72 -4.06 -16.49
C PRO A 54 10.94 -3.01 -15.67
N GLY A 55 10.83 -3.13 -14.35
CA GLY A 55 10.63 -1.99 -13.44
C GLY A 55 9.24 -1.34 -13.30
N TRP A 56 8.15 -1.95 -13.80
CA TRP A 56 6.82 -1.29 -13.81
C TRP A 56 5.89 -1.64 -12.64
N GLY A 57 6.29 -2.59 -11.79
CA GLY A 57 5.39 -3.15 -10.78
C GLY A 57 4.90 -4.56 -11.11
N PRO A 58 4.04 -5.13 -10.24
CA PRO A 58 3.45 -6.43 -10.48
C PRO A 58 2.50 -6.37 -11.67
N ARG A 59 2.50 -7.42 -12.49
CA ARG A 59 1.57 -7.61 -13.61
C ARG A 59 0.36 -8.47 -13.26
N ASP A 60 0.44 -9.13 -12.12
CA ASP A 60 -0.61 -10.00 -11.59
C ASP A 60 -1.30 -9.33 -10.40
N ARG A 61 -2.64 -9.42 -10.39
CA ARG A 61 -3.48 -8.77 -9.37
C ARG A 61 -3.24 -9.37 -7.99
N TRP A 62 -3.11 -10.69 -7.90
CA TRP A 62 -2.91 -11.37 -6.63
C TRP A 62 -1.55 -11.02 -6.03
N MET A 63 -0.52 -10.92 -6.86
CA MET A 63 0.80 -10.47 -6.45
C MET A 63 0.79 -9.01 -5.98
N ALA A 64 0.05 -8.13 -6.66
CA ALA A 64 -0.10 -6.72 -6.27
C ALA A 64 -0.79 -6.57 -4.92
N MET A 65 -1.96 -7.19 -4.76
CA MET A 65 -2.76 -7.13 -3.53
C MET A 65 -2.08 -7.89 -2.38
N GLY A 66 -1.41 -9.00 -2.68
CA GLY A 66 -0.66 -9.83 -1.74
C GLY A 66 0.45 -9.06 -1.03
N GLN A 67 1.00 -8.00 -1.64
CA GLN A 67 1.93 -7.10 -0.94
C GLN A 67 1.33 -6.55 0.36
N PHE A 68 0.04 -6.19 0.36
CA PHE A 68 -0.61 -5.56 1.51
C PHE A 68 -1.16 -6.61 2.48
N PHE A 69 -1.72 -7.70 1.97
CA PHE A 69 -2.16 -8.82 2.83
C PHE A 69 -0.99 -9.42 3.62
N ASN A 70 0.18 -9.61 2.99
CA ASN A 70 1.38 -10.13 3.66
C ASN A 70 1.94 -9.17 4.73
N ARG A 71 1.48 -7.91 4.75
CA ARG A 71 1.78 -6.90 5.78
C ARG A 71 0.69 -6.82 6.87
N GLY A 72 -0.28 -7.74 6.87
CA GLY A 72 -1.38 -7.76 7.84
C GLY A 72 -2.46 -6.71 7.59
N MET A 73 -2.47 -6.06 6.42
CA MET A 73 -3.52 -5.10 6.06
C MET A 73 -4.79 -5.82 5.60
N LYS A 74 -5.94 -5.19 5.78
CA LYS A 74 -7.25 -5.70 5.36
C LYS A 74 -7.87 -4.79 4.29
N LEU A 75 -8.72 -5.36 3.45
CA LEU A 75 -9.50 -4.59 2.49
C LEU A 75 -10.52 -3.70 3.21
N THR A 76 -10.77 -2.52 2.63
CA THR A 76 -11.85 -1.60 2.98
C THR A 76 -12.44 -0.98 1.71
N THR A 77 -13.37 -0.05 1.87
CA THR A 77 -13.95 0.73 0.76
C THR A 77 -13.32 2.10 0.66
N LEU A 78 -13.38 2.73 -0.51
CA LEU A 78 -12.94 4.12 -0.67
C LEU A 78 -13.71 5.09 0.23
N ALA A 79 -15.01 4.83 0.48
CA ALA A 79 -15.83 5.64 1.38
C ALA A 79 -15.40 5.56 2.85
N ALA A 80 -14.82 4.43 3.26
CA ALA A 80 -14.30 4.20 4.60
C ALA A 80 -12.78 4.45 4.70
N ALA A 81 -12.14 4.89 3.61
CA ALA A 81 -10.71 5.13 3.60
C ALA A 81 -10.32 6.26 4.55
N GLN A 82 -9.15 6.12 5.17
CA GLN A 82 -8.56 7.11 6.05
C GLN A 82 -7.20 7.56 5.53
N PRO A 83 -6.74 8.78 5.85
CA PRO A 83 -5.36 9.16 5.62
C PRO A 83 -4.37 8.11 6.15
N GLY A 84 -3.44 7.70 5.31
CA GLY A 84 -2.47 6.62 5.56
C GLY A 84 -2.88 5.24 5.02
N ASP A 85 -4.12 5.05 4.56
CA ASP A 85 -4.52 3.83 3.84
C ASP A 85 -3.86 3.75 2.46
N VAL A 86 -3.78 2.54 1.90
CA VAL A 86 -3.22 2.31 0.56
C VAL A 86 -4.32 2.13 -0.46
N LEU A 87 -4.14 2.73 -1.62
CA LEU A 87 -4.94 2.51 -2.82
C LEU A 87 -4.11 1.69 -3.81
N VAL A 88 -4.75 0.71 -4.44
CA VAL A 88 -4.14 -0.10 -5.52
C VAL A 88 -4.97 0.06 -6.78
N PHE A 89 -4.28 0.32 -7.89
CA PHE A 89 -4.89 0.63 -9.18
C PHE A 89 -4.42 -0.34 -10.25
N ASP A 90 -5.33 -0.75 -11.13
CA ASP A 90 -5.02 -1.51 -12.34
C ASP A 90 -4.77 -0.53 -13.51
N MET A 91 -3.53 -0.47 -13.97
CA MET A 91 -3.12 0.33 -15.13
C MET A 91 -3.14 -0.49 -16.43
N GLY A 92 -3.74 -1.68 -16.41
CA GLY A 92 -3.86 -2.59 -17.54
C GLY A 92 -2.50 -3.06 -18.04
N ARG A 93 -2.16 -2.65 -19.27
CA ARG A 93 -0.88 -3.02 -19.91
C ARG A 93 0.35 -2.42 -19.22
N ASP A 94 0.19 -1.58 -18.22
CA ASP A 94 1.31 -1.03 -17.44
C ASP A 94 1.47 -1.73 -16.07
N GLY A 95 0.56 -2.63 -15.70
CA GLY A 95 0.58 -3.36 -14.43
C GLY A 95 -0.17 -2.62 -13.32
N PHE A 96 0.17 -2.90 -12.06
CA PHE A 96 -0.48 -2.29 -10.91
C PHE A 96 0.33 -1.12 -10.34
N HIS A 97 -0.39 -0.07 -9.97
CA HIS A 97 0.13 1.12 -9.28
C HIS A 97 -0.42 1.19 -7.87
N ALA A 98 0.27 1.88 -6.97
CA ALA A 98 -0.18 2.09 -5.61
C ALA A 98 0.13 3.50 -5.09
N GLY A 99 -0.69 3.98 -4.17
CA GLY A 99 -0.55 5.29 -3.54
C GLY A 99 -1.11 5.30 -2.12
N VAL A 100 -0.73 6.31 -1.35
CA VAL A 100 -1.19 6.50 0.04
C VAL A 100 -2.26 7.57 0.07
N VAL A 101 -3.42 7.27 0.66
CA VAL A 101 -4.47 8.26 0.92
C VAL A 101 -3.89 9.35 1.81
N SER A 102 -3.97 10.61 1.39
CA SER A 102 -3.42 11.73 2.16
C SER A 102 -4.48 12.59 2.83
N GLU A 103 -5.67 12.69 2.22
CA GLU A 103 -6.79 13.51 2.69
C GLU A 103 -8.11 12.89 2.23
N THR A 104 -9.14 12.90 3.09
CA THR A 104 -10.50 12.37 2.77
C THR A 104 -11.64 13.33 3.14
N GLY A 105 -11.36 14.45 3.81
CA GLY A 105 -12.37 15.41 4.28
C GLY A 105 -12.75 16.52 3.28
N GLY A 106 -12.17 16.52 2.07
CA GLY A 106 -12.50 17.46 1.01
C GLY A 106 -13.63 16.97 0.10
N ALA A 107 -13.94 17.74 -0.95
CA ALA A 107 -14.91 17.32 -1.98
C ALA A 107 -14.52 15.99 -2.67
N GLU A 108 -13.21 15.69 -2.69
CA GLU A 108 -12.67 14.45 -3.23
C GLU A 108 -11.43 14.01 -2.42
N PRO A 109 -11.18 12.70 -2.24
CA PRO A 109 -9.95 12.23 -1.63
C PRO A 109 -8.70 12.61 -2.44
N LYS A 110 -7.59 12.78 -1.72
CA LYS A 110 -6.26 12.94 -2.32
C LYS A 110 -5.38 11.75 -1.96
N MET A 111 -4.39 11.50 -2.81
CA MET A 111 -3.35 10.53 -2.54
C MET A 111 -1.96 11.09 -2.84
N ILE A 112 -0.94 10.53 -2.19
CA ILE A 112 0.47 10.70 -2.54
C ILE A 112 0.93 9.43 -3.25
N SER A 113 1.55 9.58 -4.42
CA SER A 113 2.14 8.45 -5.15
C SER A 113 3.32 8.90 -6.00
N CYS A 114 4.14 7.92 -6.41
CA CYS A 114 5.27 8.14 -7.33
C CYS A 114 4.94 7.50 -8.69
N GLN A 115 4.55 8.33 -9.66
CA GLN A 115 4.20 7.91 -11.02
C GLN A 115 5.44 7.80 -11.91
N PHE A 116 5.37 6.99 -12.97
CA PHE A 116 6.46 6.87 -13.93
C PHE A 116 6.91 8.23 -14.47
N GLY A 117 8.22 8.50 -14.37
CA GLY A 117 8.85 9.72 -14.87
C GLY A 117 8.48 10.99 -14.09
N LYS A 118 7.81 10.88 -12.94
CA LYS A 118 7.41 12.02 -12.11
C LYS A 118 7.87 11.85 -10.67
N ALA A 119 8.28 12.94 -10.04
CA ALA A 119 8.53 12.94 -8.61
C ALA A 119 7.27 12.52 -7.82
N ALA A 120 7.49 11.93 -6.65
CA ALA A 120 6.40 11.66 -5.72
C ALA A 120 5.64 12.96 -5.42
N SER A 121 4.32 12.91 -5.55
CA SER A 121 3.48 14.10 -5.49
C SER A 121 2.10 13.76 -4.93
N GLN A 122 1.45 14.78 -4.36
CA GLN A 122 0.05 14.70 -3.98
C GLN A 122 -0.82 15.03 -5.19
N CYS A 123 -1.86 14.25 -5.43
CA CYS A 123 -2.86 14.51 -6.46
C CYS A 123 -4.26 14.14 -5.97
N TRP A 124 -5.27 14.77 -6.58
CA TRP A 124 -6.67 14.36 -6.44
C TRP A 124 -6.85 12.98 -7.08
N LEU A 125 -7.75 12.17 -6.51
CA LEU A 125 -8.05 10.86 -7.06
C LEU A 125 -8.76 11.00 -8.43
N GLY A 126 -9.69 11.92 -8.57
CA GLY A 126 -10.42 12.12 -9.82
C GLY A 126 -11.12 10.87 -10.32
N ARG A 127 -11.73 11.01 -11.50
CA ARG A 127 -12.33 9.87 -12.20
C ARG A 127 -11.29 8.88 -12.75
N PHE A 128 -10.13 9.39 -13.17
CA PHE A 128 -9.08 8.55 -13.75
C PHE A 128 -8.59 7.45 -12.78
N TRP A 129 -8.34 7.80 -11.52
CA TRP A 129 -7.87 6.84 -10.52
C TRP A 129 -9.02 5.99 -9.96
N THR A 130 -10.19 6.58 -9.73
CA THR A 130 -11.35 5.82 -9.19
C THR A 130 -11.84 4.73 -10.15
N ASP A 131 -11.88 4.99 -11.46
CA ASP A 131 -12.24 3.99 -12.48
C ASP A 131 -11.26 2.80 -12.54
N ARG A 132 -10.04 2.95 -11.99
CA ARG A 132 -8.97 1.93 -11.98
C ARG A 132 -8.74 1.31 -10.61
N LEU A 133 -9.48 1.72 -9.59
CA LEU A 133 -9.28 1.28 -8.22
C LEU A 133 -9.68 -0.20 -8.08
N VAL A 134 -8.73 -1.04 -7.65
CA VAL A 134 -8.96 -2.48 -7.46
C VAL A 134 -8.88 -2.92 -5.99
N GLY A 135 -8.42 -2.04 -5.11
CA GLY A 135 -8.38 -2.30 -3.67
C GLY A 135 -8.02 -1.06 -2.85
N VAL A 136 -8.61 -0.96 -1.66
CA VAL A 136 -8.21 -0.03 -0.61
C VAL A 136 -7.81 -0.88 0.59
N PHE A 137 -6.63 -0.64 1.14
CA PHE A 137 -6.07 -1.40 2.26
C PHE A 137 -5.88 -0.50 3.46
N THR A 138 -6.46 -0.90 4.58
CA THR A 138 -6.27 -0.28 5.89
C THR A 138 -5.51 -1.23 6.81
N TYR A 139 -4.79 -0.68 7.77
CA TYR A 139 -4.35 -1.46 8.92
C TYR A 139 -5.57 -2.02 9.65
N ALA A 140 -5.47 -3.28 10.08
CA ALA A 140 -6.34 -3.78 11.13
C ALA A 140 -6.03 -2.98 12.39
N ASP A 141 -7.04 -2.40 13.05
CA ASP A 141 -6.83 -1.85 14.37
C ASP A 141 -6.24 -2.94 15.28
N ALA A 142 -5.37 -2.54 16.22
CA ALA A 142 -4.73 -3.48 17.12
C ALA A 142 -5.78 -4.40 17.76
N ALA A 143 -5.52 -5.72 17.67
CA ALA A 143 -6.36 -6.86 18.04
C ALA A 143 -7.36 -7.35 16.97
N VAL A 144 -6.84 -8.10 15.99
CA VAL A 144 -7.53 -9.35 15.63
C VAL A 144 -6.83 -10.45 16.42
N PRO A 145 -7.43 -11.02 17.48
CA PRO A 145 -6.87 -12.24 18.06
C PRO A 145 -6.84 -13.29 16.95
N ALA A 146 -5.69 -13.96 16.79
CA ALA A 146 -5.63 -15.15 15.97
C ALA A 146 -6.78 -16.07 16.40
N VAL A 147 -7.54 -16.59 15.43
CA VAL A 147 -8.46 -17.69 15.71
C VAL A 147 -7.60 -18.83 16.23
N ASN A 148 -7.73 -19.11 17.53
CA ASN A 148 -7.18 -20.31 18.13
C ASN A 148 -8.11 -21.44 17.70
N ASP A 149 -7.66 -22.29 16.77
CA ASP A 149 -8.32 -23.54 16.38
C ASP A 149 -8.21 -24.62 17.48
N ASN A 150 -8.45 -24.25 18.74
CA ASN A 150 -8.62 -25.21 19.82
C ASN A 150 -10.11 -25.38 20.08
N VAL A 151 -10.75 -26.17 19.21
CA VAL A 151 -11.98 -26.86 19.60
C VAL A 151 -11.55 -27.98 20.54
N GLU A 152 -11.57 -27.70 21.84
CA GLU A 152 -11.64 -28.78 22.83
C GLU A 152 -12.98 -29.48 22.64
N VAL A 153 -12.91 -30.69 22.06
CA VAL A 153 -14.04 -31.61 22.06
C VAL A 153 -14.18 -32.15 23.48
N GLY A 154 -14.98 -31.46 24.28
CA GLY A 154 -15.51 -32.03 25.51
C GLY A 154 -16.58 -33.06 25.16
N GLU A 155 -16.26 -34.35 25.28
CA GLU A 155 -17.29 -35.38 25.41
C GLU A 155 -17.84 -35.35 26.85
N ALA A 156 -19.14 -35.13 26.94
CA ALA A 156 -19.91 -35.20 28.16
C ALA A 156 -20.52 -36.61 28.31
N ALA A 157 -20.40 -37.11 29.55
CA ALA A 157 -21.17 -38.17 30.22
C ALA A 157 -21.06 -39.62 29.70
#